data_AF-A0A959SHI0-F1
#
_entry.id   AF-A0A959SHI0-F1
#
_cell.length_a   1.000
_cell.length_b   1.000
_cell.length_c   1.000
_cell.angle_alpha   90.00
_cell.angle_beta   90.00
_cell.angle_gamma   90.00
#
_symmetry.space_group_name_H-M   'P 1'
#
loop_
_entity.id
_entity.type
_entity.pdbx_description
1 polymer ?
#
loop_
_entity_poly.entity_id
_entity_poly.type
_entity_poly.pdbx_seq_one_letter_code
_entity_poly.pdbx_strand_id
1 'polypeptide(L)'
;MSLRSASVLLFLVALFLCAWHLDHGHNDNTMARAASVASLVDRGSLEITPIHSVTNDKSVVDGHYYSDKAPLPTFIVLPFHWCAVHLGLVTPGGSGSLNDGLLRLGGFLVGSVPMALLIALAW
;
A
#
# COMPACT_ATOMS: atom_id res chain seq x y z
N MET A 1 -26.64 -23.84 3.32
CA MET A 1 -25.60 -23.19 2.50
C MET A 1 -24.68 -24.26 1.94
N SER A 2 -24.21 -24.13 0.69
CA SER A 2 -23.13 -25.00 0.21
C SER A 2 -21.82 -24.66 0.96
N LEU A 3 -20.88 -25.60 1.06
CA LEU A 3 -19.55 -25.36 1.64
C LEU A 3 -18.88 -24.14 0.98
N ARG A 4 -19.00 -24.01 -0.36
CA ARG A 4 -18.49 -22.86 -1.10
C ARG A 4 -19.14 -21.55 -0.66
N SER A 5 -20.46 -21.55 -0.47
CA SER A 5 -21.18 -20.36 0.01
C SER A 5 -20.76 -19.97 1.43
N ALA A 6 -20.46 -20.95 2.29
CA ALA A 6 -19.97 -20.71 3.64
C ALA A 6 -18.55 -20.11 3.64
N SER A 7 -17.63 -20.66 2.85
CA SER A 7 -16.25 -20.12 2.74
C SER A 7 -16.25 -18.71 2.16
N VAL A 8 -17.08 -18.42 1.15
CA VAL A 8 -17.22 -17.07 0.60
C VAL A 8 -17.78 -16.10 1.65
N LEU A 9 -18.81 -16.51 2.41
CA LEU A 9 -19.36 -15.67 3.47
C LEU A 9 -18.31 -15.41 4.56
N LEU A 10 -17.58 -16.43 4.99
CA LEU A 10 -16.50 -16.29 5.97
C LEU A 10 -15.44 -15.32 5.47
N PHE A 11 -14.98 -15.48 4.22
CA PHE A 11 -13.99 -14.58 3.61
C PHE A 11 -14.48 -13.13 3.59
N LEU A 12 -15.72 -12.88 3.15
CA LEU A 12 -16.27 -11.53 3.05
C LEU A 12 -16.44 -10.88 4.44
N VAL A 13 -16.90 -11.63 5.44
CA VAL A 13 -17.02 -11.14 6.82
C VAL A 13 -15.63 -10.87 7.40
N ALA A 14 -14.67 -11.78 7.21
CA ALA A 14 -13.30 -11.60 7.66
C ALA A 14 -12.66 -10.37 6.99
N LEU A 15 -12.82 -10.21 5.68
CA LEU A 15 -12.30 -9.06 4.94
C LEU A 15 -12.89 -7.75 5.46
N PHE A 16 -14.21 -7.70 5.68
CA PHE A 16 -14.86 -6.53 6.26
C PHE A 16 -14.25 -6.16 7.62
N LEU A 17 -14.11 -7.13 8.52
CA LEU A 17 -13.54 -6.90 9.85
C LEU A 17 -12.06 -6.48 9.78
N CYS A 18 -11.26 -7.13 8.93
CA CYS A 18 -9.85 -6.80 8.73
C CYS A 18 -9.64 -5.43 8.04
N ALA A 19 -10.62 -4.94 7.29
CA ALA A 19 -10.57 -3.64 6.61
C ALA A 19 -11.22 -2.51 7.43
N TRP A 20 -11.89 -2.82 8.55
CA TRP A 20 -12.63 -1.81 9.30
C TRP A 20 -11.69 -0.78 9.96
N HIS A 21 -10.52 -1.20 10.44
CA HIS A 21 -9.53 -0.28 11.00
C HIS A 21 -8.21 -0.34 10.24
N LEU A 22 -8.23 0.15 8.99
CA LEU A 22 -6.99 0.30 8.23
C LEU A 22 -6.05 1.25 8.97
N ASP A 23 -4.79 0.84 9.08
CA ASP A 23 -3.75 1.67 9.67
C ASP A 23 -3.69 3.03 8.95
N HIS A 24 -3.75 4.10 9.75
CA HIS A 24 -3.60 5.49 9.31
C HIS A 24 -2.28 6.09 9.79
N GLY A 25 -1.43 5.26 10.42
CA GLY A 25 -0.16 5.66 10.96
C GLY A 25 0.85 6.01 9.88
N HIS A 26 1.40 7.23 9.97
CA HIS A 26 2.55 7.67 9.21
C HIS A 26 3.85 7.10 9.81
N ASN A 27 3.93 5.78 9.94
CA ASN A 27 5.13 5.13 10.43
C ASN A 27 6.17 4.98 9.30
N ASP A 28 7.45 4.96 9.66
CA ASP A 28 8.55 4.94 8.71
C ASP A 28 8.44 3.80 7.68
N ASN A 29 7.99 2.62 8.12
CA ASN A 29 7.93 1.41 7.31
C ASN A 29 6.84 1.47 6.22
N THR A 30 5.64 1.93 6.59
CA THR A 30 4.55 2.15 5.63
C THR A 30 4.87 3.31 4.70
N MET A 31 5.41 4.41 5.24
CA MET A 31 5.76 5.59 4.47
C MET A 31 6.86 5.31 3.44
N ALA A 32 7.86 4.50 3.77
CA ALA A 32 8.93 4.15 2.83
C ALA A 32 8.41 3.40 1.59
N ARG A 33 7.51 2.43 1.79
CA ARG A 33 6.88 1.69 0.69
C ARG A 33 5.96 2.58 -0.13
N ALA A 34 5.16 3.41 0.53
CA ALA A 34 4.25 4.34 -0.14
C ALA A 34 5.00 5.41 -0.93
N ALA A 35 6.10 5.96 -0.38
CA ALA A 35 6.98 6.88 -1.10
C ALA A 35 7.56 6.23 -2.36
N SER A 36 7.91 4.95 -2.31
CA SER A 36 8.38 4.21 -3.50
C SER A 36 7.27 4.06 -4.57
N VAL A 37 6.03 3.77 -4.16
CA VAL A 37 4.88 3.72 -5.08
C VAL A 37 4.65 5.10 -5.71
N ALA A 38 4.55 6.15 -4.90
CA ALA A 38 4.34 7.51 -5.40
C ALA A 38 5.47 7.96 -6.34
N SER A 39 6.73 7.64 -6.01
CA SER A 39 7.89 7.99 -6.86
C SER A 39 7.86 7.28 -8.21
N LEU A 40 7.45 6.01 -8.25
CA LEU A 40 7.27 5.27 -9.49
C LEU A 40 6.11 5.83 -10.32
N VAL A 41 4.98 6.16 -9.69
CA VAL A 41 3.81 6.72 -10.40
C VAL A 41 4.08 8.12 -10.92
N ASP A 42 4.70 8.98 -10.11
CA ASP A 42 4.88 10.40 -10.43
C ASP A 42 6.09 10.64 -11.35
N ARG A 43 7.15 9.82 -11.21
CA ARG A 43 8.47 10.08 -11.85
C ARG A 43 9.07 8.87 -12.56
N GLY A 44 8.43 7.70 -12.52
CA GLY A 44 8.95 6.48 -13.14
C GLY A 44 10.25 5.97 -12.50
N SER A 45 10.54 6.33 -11.24
CA SER A 45 11.78 5.97 -10.54
C SER A 45 11.51 5.46 -9.12
N LEU A 46 12.33 4.53 -8.64
CA LEU A 46 12.34 4.08 -7.24
C LEU A 46 12.98 5.10 -6.29
N GLU A 47 13.62 6.13 -6.84
CA GLU A 47 14.24 7.18 -6.06
C GLU A 47 13.19 8.04 -5.33
N ILE A 48 13.30 8.08 -4.01
CA ILE A 48 12.43 8.85 -3.12
C ILE A 48 13.04 10.18 -2.68
N THR A 49 14.21 10.59 -3.18
CA THR A 49 14.94 11.81 -2.77
C THR A 49 14.05 13.04 -2.56
N PRO A 50 13.14 13.42 -3.48
CA PRO A 50 12.32 14.63 -3.30
C PRO A 50 11.37 14.58 -2.09
N ILE A 51 11.01 13.38 -1.63
CA ILE A 51 10.05 13.13 -0.56
C ILE A 51 10.66 12.27 0.56
N HIS A 52 11.99 12.15 0.62
CA HIS A 52 12.67 11.22 1.52
C HIS A 52 12.49 11.57 3.00
N SER A 53 12.04 12.78 3.33
CA SER A 53 11.78 13.24 4.70
C SER A 53 10.55 12.59 5.34
N VAL A 54 9.69 11.93 4.54
CA VAL A 54 8.47 11.27 5.04
C VAL A 54 8.75 9.95 5.77
N THR A 55 10.00 9.48 5.76
CA THR A 55 10.41 8.25 6.42
C THR A 55 11.89 8.29 6.84
N ASN A 56 12.23 7.60 7.92
CA ASN A 56 13.60 7.27 8.30
C ASN A 56 14.06 5.90 7.77
N ASP A 57 13.14 5.08 7.28
CA ASP A 57 13.39 3.75 6.70
C ASP A 57 13.86 3.87 5.24
N LYS A 58 15.10 4.30 5.07
CA LYS A 58 15.70 4.60 3.75
C LYS A 58 17.18 4.26 3.67
N SER A 59 17.63 3.93 2.48
CA SER A 59 19.03 3.77 2.12
C SER A 59 19.50 4.94 1.24
N VAL A 60 20.81 5.19 1.22
CA VAL A 60 21.45 6.22 0.40
C VAL A 60 22.46 5.58 -0.55
N VAL A 61 22.34 5.86 -1.84
CA VAL A 61 23.25 5.41 -2.89
C VAL A 61 23.60 6.62 -3.75
N ASP A 62 24.88 6.98 -3.83
CA ASP A 62 25.38 8.13 -4.61
C ASP A 62 24.64 9.45 -4.35
N GLY A 63 24.22 9.68 -3.10
CA GLY A 63 23.47 10.88 -2.70
C GLY A 63 21.96 10.83 -2.98
N HIS A 64 21.47 9.74 -3.57
CA HIS A 64 20.05 9.50 -3.82
C HIS A 64 19.44 8.60 -2.74
N TYR A 65 18.18 8.86 -2.38
CA TYR A 65 17.48 8.11 -1.34
C TYR A 65 16.51 7.08 -1.93
N TYR A 66 16.48 5.89 -1.33
CA TYR A 66 15.60 4.78 -1.71
C TYR A 66 14.97 4.15 -0.48
N SER A 67 13.83 3.49 -0.62
CA SER A 67 13.29 2.66 0.47
C SER A 67 14.25 1.50 0.77
N ASP A 68 14.45 1.20 2.05
CA ASP A 68 15.18 0.00 2.49
C ASP A 68 14.27 -1.23 2.67
N LYS A 69 12.97 -1.09 2.37
CA LYS A 69 11.97 -2.13 2.57
C LYS A 69 11.88 -3.06 1.37
N ALA A 70 11.47 -4.30 1.66
CA ALA A 70 11.21 -5.29 0.62
C ALA A 70 10.22 -4.73 -0.43
N PRO A 71 10.47 -4.96 -1.73
CA PRO A 71 9.75 -4.27 -2.80
C PRO A 71 8.39 -4.90 -3.14
N LEU A 72 8.10 -6.11 -2.65
CA LEU A 72 6.88 -6.85 -3.01
C LEU A 72 5.60 -6.06 -2.70
N PRO A 73 5.39 -5.49 -1.49
CA PRO A 73 4.22 -4.64 -1.23
C PRO A 73 4.11 -3.44 -2.18
N THR A 74 5.23 -2.79 -2.49
CA THR A 74 5.28 -1.66 -3.43
C THR A 74 4.75 -2.08 -4.80
N PHE A 75 5.20 -3.21 -5.34
CA PHE A 75 4.74 -3.69 -6.64
C PHE A 75 3.31 -4.23 -6.65
N ILE A 76 2.81 -4.79 -5.54
CA ILE A 76 1.39 -5.17 -5.42
C ILE A 76 0.49 -3.93 -5.49
N VAL A 77 0.85 -2.86 -4.80
CA VAL A 77 0.04 -1.64 -4.71
C VAL A 77 0.14 -0.76 -5.96
N LEU A 78 1.31 -0.75 -6.61
CA LEU A 78 1.63 0.09 -7.76
C LEU A 78 0.55 0.15 -8.85
N PRO A 79 0.07 -0.96 -9.44
CA PRO A 79 -0.89 -0.88 -10.54
C PRO A 79 -2.23 -0.26 -10.12
N PHE A 80 -2.66 -0.49 -8.87
CA PHE A 80 -3.91 0.06 -8.35
C PHE A 80 -3.81 1.57 -8.12
N HIS A 81 -2.70 2.03 -7.52
CA HIS A 81 -2.48 3.47 -7.31
C HIS A 81 -2.26 4.20 -8.62
N TRP A 82 -1.50 3.61 -9.54
CA TRP A 82 -1.30 4.15 -10.89
C TRP A 82 -2.64 4.37 -11.60
N CYS A 83 -3.53 3.36 -11.60
CA CYS A 83 -4.88 3.50 -12.15
C CYS A 83 -5.67 4.60 -11.45
N ALA A 84 -5.63 4.66 -10.11
CA ALA A 84 -6.35 5.69 -9.35
C ALA A 84 -5.90 7.10 -9.72
N VAL A 85 -4.60 7.32 -9.90
CA VAL A 85 -4.04 8.60 -10.38
C VAL A 85 -4.51 8.92 -11.81
N HIS A 86 -4.42 7.97 -12.74
CA HIS A 86 -4.76 8.19 -14.15
C HIS A 86 -6.27 8.35 -14.39
N LEU A 87 -7.10 7.82 -13.49
CA LEU A 87 -8.55 8.01 -13.49
C LEU A 87 -8.99 9.29 -12.76
N GLY A 88 -8.05 10.09 -12.23
CA GLY A 88 -8.36 11.32 -11.51
C GLY A 88 -9.00 11.10 -10.13
N LEU A 89 -8.82 9.92 -9.54
CA LEU A 89 -9.32 9.57 -8.19
C LEU A 89 -8.37 10.00 -7.08
N VAL A 90 -7.17 10.46 -7.43
CA VAL A 90 -6.14 10.94 -6.51
C VAL A 90 -5.88 12.41 -6.79
N THR A 91 -5.99 13.24 -5.76
CA THR A 91 -5.58 14.64 -5.80
C THR A 91 -4.14 14.75 -5.32
N PRO A 92 -3.16 15.09 -6.19
CA PRO A 92 -1.77 15.25 -5.77
C PRO A 92 -1.59 16.45 -4.84
N GLY A 93 -0.66 16.34 -3.89
CA GLY A 93 -0.28 17.40 -2.95
C GLY A 93 1.20 17.76 -3.05
N GLY A 94 1.76 18.35 -1.98
CA GLY A 94 3.17 18.75 -1.92
C GLY A 94 4.17 17.60 -2.07
N SER A 95 3.75 16.37 -1.75
CA SER A 95 4.54 15.14 -1.92
C SER A 95 4.14 14.34 -3.17
N GLY A 96 3.51 14.98 -4.16
CA GLY A 96 3.00 14.31 -5.35
C GLY A 96 1.75 13.47 -5.05
N SER A 97 1.69 12.24 -5.57
CA SER A 97 0.56 11.32 -5.35
C SER A 97 0.61 10.57 -4.01
N LEU A 98 1.63 10.82 -3.17
CA LEU A 98 1.71 10.29 -1.81
C LEU A 98 0.67 10.98 -0.91
N ASN A 99 -0.34 10.23 -0.47
CA ASN A 99 -1.38 10.69 0.46
C ASN A 99 -1.93 9.53 1.32
N ASP A 100 -2.81 9.85 2.27
CA ASP A 100 -3.47 8.87 3.15
C ASP A 100 -4.24 7.78 2.39
N GLY A 101 -4.77 8.10 1.20
CA GLY A 101 -5.44 7.15 0.33
C GLY A 101 -4.52 6.02 -0.13
N LEU A 102 -3.27 6.35 -0.49
CA LEU A 102 -2.26 5.36 -0.83
C LEU A 102 -1.89 4.48 0.37
N LEU A 103 -1.79 5.05 1.57
CA LEU A 103 -1.52 4.27 2.80
C LEU A 103 -2.65 3.28 3.07
N ARG A 104 -3.90 3.73 2.98
CA ARG A 104 -5.10 2.89 3.15
C ARG A 104 -5.18 1.79 2.08
N LEU A 105 -4.90 2.13 0.82
CA LEU A 105 -4.86 1.17 -0.27
C LEU A 105 -3.81 0.06 0.00
N GLY A 106 -2.62 0.45 0.44
CA GLY A 106 -1.57 -0.49 0.83
C GLY A 106 -1.97 -1.39 2.01
N GLY A 107 -2.54 -0.80 3.06
CA GLY A 107 -3.05 -1.54 4.22
C GLY A 107 -4.13 -2.55 3.84
N PHE A 108 -5.04 -2.17 2.93
CA PHE A 108 -6.11 -3.06 2.47
C PHE A 108 -5.55 -4.22 1.63
N LEU A 109 -4.72 -3.93 0.62
CA LEU A 109 -4.22 -4.93 -0.33
C LEU A 109 -3.19 -5.88 0.28
N VAL A 110 -2.36 -5.39 1.20
CA VAL A 110 -1.21 -6.14 1.74
C VAL A 110 -1.40 -6.54 3.20
N GLY A 111 -2.38 -5.95 3.91
CA GLY A 111 -2.77 -6.35 5.25
C GLY A 111 -4.09 -7.11 5.28
N SER A 112 -5.20 -6.43 4.94
CA SER A 112 -6.55 -6.97 5.13
C SER A 112 -6.87 -8.15 4.23
N VAL A 113 -6.55 -8.08 2.94
CA VAL A 113 -6.84 -9.16 1.97
C VAL A 113 -6.08 -10.44 2.31
N PRO A 114 -4.74 -10.43 2.52
CA PRO A 114 -4.02 -11.64 2.90
C PRO A 114 -4.50 -12.23 4.23
N MET A 115 -4.80 -11.39 5.22
CA MET A 115 -5.33 -11.86 6.51
C MET A 115 -6.69 -12.56 6.35
N ALA A 116 -7.61 -11.96 5.61
CA ALA A 116 -8.92 -12.55 5.35
C ALA A 116 -8.82 -13.88 4.57
N LEU A 117 -7.89 -13.96 3.60
CA LEU A 117 -7.60 -15.20 2.89
C LEU A 117 -7.06 -16.28 3.82
N LEU A 118 -6.11 -15.95 4.71
CA LEU A 118 -5.56 -16.91 5.67
C LEU A 118 -6.65 -17.45 6.61
N ILE A 119 -7.55 -16.59 7.10
CA ILE A 119 -8.69 -17.00 7.92
C ILE A 119 -9.59 -17.96 7.15
N ALA A 120 -9.94 -17.63 5.90
CA ALA A 120 -10.83 -18.45 5.07
C ALA A 120 -10.19 -19.77 4.59
N LEU A 121 -8.86 -19.88 4.57
CA LEU A 121 -8.14 -21.11 4.21
C LEU A 121 -7.88 -22.02 5.41
N ALA A 122 -7.85 -21.45 6.62
CA ALA A 122 -7.64 -22.20 7.86
C ALA A 122 -8.93 -22.85 8.41
N TRP A 123 -10.10 -22.55 7.81
CA TRP A 123 -11.43 -22.98 8.24
C TRP A 123 -12.25 -23.51 7.05
#